data_AF-A0A0F9JKR6-F1
#
_entry.id   AF-A0A0F9JKR6-F1
#
_cell.length_a   1.000
_cell.length_b   1.000
_cell.length_c   1.000
_cell.angle_alpha   90.00
_cell.angle_beta   90.00
_cell.angle_gamma   90.00
#
_symmetry.space_group_name_H-M   'P 1'
#
loop_
_entity.id
_entity.type
_entity.pdbx_description
1 polymer ?
#
loop_
_entity_poly.entity_id
_entity_poly.type
_entity_poly.pdbx_seq_one_letter_code
_entity_poly.pdbx_strand_id
1 'polypeptide(L)' 'MTWENYGKGGWEVDHIIPKSVFNYTKPEDEDFNRCWALKNLQPMWGPENQSKNAKLETHFQPMLVFG' A
#
# COMPACT_ATOMS: atom_id res chain seq x y z
N MET A 1 12.39 3.93 -10.84
CA MET A 1 11.09 4.56 -11.13
C MET A 1 11.31 6.07 -11.20
N THR A 2 10.95 6.71 -12.32
CA THR A 2 11.11 8.16 -12.56
C THR A 2 9.74 8.80 -12.74
N TRP A 3 9.62 10.12 -12.62
CA TRP A 3 8.32 10.77 -12.84
C TRP A 3 7.80 10.60 -14.28
N GLU A 4 8.70 10.43 -15.26
CA GLU A 4 8.36 10.22 -16.67
C GLU A 4 7.62 8.91 -16.94
N ASN A 5 7.78 7.91 -16.07
CA ASN A 5 7.12 6.61 -16.19
C ASN A 5 6.10 6.36 -15.06
N TYR A 6 5.55 7.42 -14.48
CA TYR A 6 4.43 7.33 -13.53
C TYR A 6 3.08 7.24 -14.27
N GLY A 7 2.21 6.31 -13.84
CA GLY A 7 0.82 6.20 -14.32
C GLY A 7 0.56 5.01 -15.24
N LYS A 8 -0.41 5.13 -16.16
CA LYS A 8 -0.94 4.00 -16.95
C LYS A 8 0.16 3.33 -17.79
N GLY A 9 0.48 2.07 -17.47
CA GLY A 9 1.53 1.30 -18.13
C GLY A 9 2.93 1.54 -17.57
N GLY A 10 3.06 2.40 -16.55
CA GLY A 10 4.26 2.69 -15.81
C GLY A 10 4.19 2.17 -14.37
N TRP A 11 4.89 2.83 -13.45
CA TRP A 11 4.76 2.53 -12.03
C TRP A 11 3.63 3.31 -11.39
N GLU A 12 3.11 2.74 -10.33
CA GLU A 12 1.99 3.21 -9.53
C GLU A 12 2.39 3.18 -8.05
N VAL A 13 1.64 3.90 -7.22
CA VAL A 13 1.79 3.83 -5.76
C VAL A 13 1.08 2.57 -5.27
N ASP A 14 1.86 1.62 -4.76
CA ASP A 14 1.37 0.39 -4.14
C ASP A 14 1.34 0.55 -2.61
N HIS A 15 0.37 -0.12 -2.00
CA HIS A 15 0.30 -0.25 -0.53
C HIS A 15 0.95 -1.57 -0.14
N ILE A 16 2.08 -1.53 0.55
CA ILE A 16 2.82 -2.71 1.03
C ILE A 16 1.85 -3.66 1.74
N ILE A 17 1.11 -3.14 2.72
CA ILE A 17 -0.07 -3.78 3.31
C ILE A 17 -1.31 -3.29 2.54
N PRO A 18 -2.09 -4.18 1.93
CA PRO A 18 -3.27 -3.80 1.16
C PRO A 18 -4.32 -3.06 1.98
N LYS A 19 -5.00 -2.10 1.35
CA LYS A 19 -6.11 -1.34 1.96
C LYS A 19 -7.19 -2.22 2.58
N SER A 20 -7.46 -3.39 2.00
CA SER A 20 -8.48 -4.34 2.48
C SER A 20 -8.19 -4.92 3.87
N VAL A 21 -6.97 -4.76 4.36
CA VAL A 21 -6.53 -5.24 5.68
C VAL A 21 -6.82 -4.21 6.77
N PHE A 22 -6.90 -2.93 6.42
CA PHE A 22 -7.17 -1.84 7.36
C PHE A 22 -8.66 -1.62 7.53
N ASN A 23 -9.08 -1.27 8.75
CA ASN A 23 -10.47 -0.98 9.05
C ASN A 23 -10.64 0.50 9.39
N TYR A 24 -11.08 1.28 8.41
CA TYR A 24 -11.38 2.70 8.61
C TYR A 24 -12.56 3.13 7.74
N THR A 25 -13.26 4.16 8.20
CA THR A 25 -14.35 4.82 7.48
C THR A 25 -14.12 6.32 7.33
N LYS A 26 -13.26 6.90 8.18
CA LYS A 26 -12.96 8.33 8.17
C LYS A 26 -11.44 8.59 8.19
N PRO A 27 -10.98 9.75 7.70
CA PRO A 27 -9.56 10.11 7.73
C PRO A 27 -8.97 10.23 9.14
N GLU A 28 -9.80 10.45 10.16
CA GLU A 28 -9.36 10.57 11.54
C GLU A 28 -9.04 9.21 12.20
N ASP A 29 -9.46 8.11 11.58
CA ASP A 29 -9.21 6.76 12.10
C ASP A 29 -7.71 6.43 12.05
N GLU A 30 -7.17 5.81 13.10
CA GLU A 30 -5.74 5.45 13.16
C GLU A 30 -5.32 4.55 11.99
N ASP A 31 -6.19 3.64 11.58
CA ASP A 31 -5.96 2.73 10.47
C ASP A 31 -5.91 3.44 9.12
N PHE A 32 -6.60 4.58 8.96
CA PHE A 32 -6.43 5.43 7.77
C PHE A 32 -5.00 5.97 7.72
N ASN A 33 -4.52 6.52 8.84
CA ASN A 33 -3.17 7.07 8.94
C ASN A 33 -2.09 6.00 8.70
N ARG A 34 -2.27 4.80 9.25
CA ARG A 34 -1.37 3.65 9.02
C ARG A 34 -1.37 3.20 7.57
N CYS A 35 -2.55 3.11 6.95
CA CYS A 35 -2.73 2.71 5.56
C CYS A 35 -2.01 3.67 4.60
N TRP A 36 -2.11 4.98 4.83
CA TRP A 36 -1.55 6.03 3.97
C TRP A 36 -0.19 6.58 4.43
N ALA A 37 0.40 6.02 5.48
CA ALA A 37 1.73 6.39 5.92
C ALA A 37 2.78 6.07 4.85
N LEU A 38 3.79 6.93 4.69
CA LEU A 38 4.90 6.69 3.76
C LEU A 38 5.62 5.36 4.02
N LYS A 39 5.62 4.87 5.26
CA LYS A 39 6.15 3.54 5.63
C LYS A 39 5.38 2.37 4.98
N ASN A 40 4.12 2.57 4.62
CA ASN A 40 3.26 1.57 3.98
C ASN A 40 3.15 1.76 2.46
N LEU A 41 3.72 2.82 1.89
CA LEU A 41 3.64 3.12 0.47
C LEU A 41 4.97 2.79 -0.21
N GLN A 42 4.91 2.16 -1.38
CA GLN A 42 6.08 1.90 -2.22
C GLN A 42 5.73 2.10 -3.69
N PRO A 43 6.71 2.45 -4.54
CA PRO A 43 6.48 2.51 -5.96
C PRO A 43 6.60 1.08 -6.53
N MET A 44 5.63 0.65 -7.34
CA MET A 44 5.56 -0.70 -7.94
C MET A 44 5.12 -0.61 -9.39
N TRP A 45 5.58 -1.49 -10.28
CA TRP A 45 5.12 -1.49 -11.67
C TRP A 45 3.64 -1.87 -11.71
N GLY A 46 2.83 -1.16 -12.50
CA GLY A 46 1.38 -1.38 -12.57
C GLY A 46 0.98 -2.86 -12.80
N PRO A 47 1.61 -3.60 -13.74
CA PRO A 47 1.35 -5.02 -13.92
C PRO A 47 1.68 -5.88 -12.69
N GLU A 48 2.75 -5.55 -11.96
CA GLU A 48 3.15 -6.24 -10.73
C GLU A 48 2.14 -5.94 -9.61
N ASN A 49 1.77 -4.67 -9.44
CA ASN A 49 0.76 -4.22 -8.48
C ASN A 49 -0.60 -4.91 -8.71
N GLN A 50 -1.04 -5.00 -9.96
CA GLN A 50 -2.28 -5.69 -10.33
C GLN A 50 -2.22 -7.20 -10.03
N SER A 51 -1.07 -7.83 -10.27
CA SER A 51 -0.85 -9.25 -9.99
C SER A 51 -0.76 -9.56 -8.49
N LYS A 52 -0.17 -8.66 -7.71
CA LYS A 52 -0.10 -8.71 -6.24
C LYS A 52 -1.50 -8.69 -5.62
N ASN A 53 -2.41 -7.87 -6.14
CA ASN A 53 -3.77 -7.72 -5.63
C ASN A 53 -3.74 -7.37 -4.12
N ALA A 54 -4.61 -7.98 -3.30
CA ALA A 54 -4.65 -7.81 -1.86
C ALA A 54 -3.82 -8.88 -1.10
N LYS A 55 -2.79 -9.45 -1.73
CA LYS A 55 -1.97 -10.47 -1.07
C LYS A 55 -0.95 -9.84 -0.13
N LEU A 56 -0.79 -10.48 1.02
CA LEU A 56 0.28 -10.20 1.98
C LEU A 56 1.43 -11.17 1.70
N GLU A 57 2.61 -10.63 1.38
CA GLU A 57 3.79 -11.48 1.13
C GLU A 57 4.40 -12.05 2.42
N THR A 58 4.11 -11.44 3.57
CA THR A 58 4.64 -11.85 4.87
C THR A 58 3.51 -11.94 5.91
N HIS A 59 3.78 -12.65 7.01
CA HIS A 59 2.83 -12.79 8.11
C HIS A 59 2.55 -11.40 8.72
N PHE A 60 1.32 -10.93 8.59
CA PHE A 60 0.91 -9.60 9.01
C PHE A 60 0.38 -9.64 10.45
N GLN A 61 1.04 -8.91 11.35
CA GLN A 61 0.50 -8.57 12.67
C GLN A 61 0.37 -7.05 12.76
N PRO A 62 -0.85 -6.48 12.65
CA PRO A 62 -1.05 -5.04 12.51
C PRO A 62 -0.42 -4.21 13.64
N MET A 63 -0.37 -4.78 14.85
CA MET A 63 0.18 -4.13 16.04
C MET A 63 1.71 -4.03 16.06
N LEU A 64 2.43 -4.79 15.22
CA LEU A 64 3.89 -4.81 15.18
C LEU A 64 4.50 -4.05 14.00
N VAL A 65 3.70 -3.72 12.97
CA VAL A 65 4.24 -3.12 11.73
C VAL A 65 4.57 -1.63 11.88
N PHE A 66 3.98 -0.95 12.86
CA PHE A 66 4.14 0.50 13.04
C PHE A 66 4.86 0.90 14.34
N GLY A 67 5.57 -0.05 14.97
CA GLY A 67 6.45 0.18 16.12
C GLY A 67 7.72 0.94 15.79
#